data_AF-A0A921B6V9-F1
#
_entry.id   AF-A0A921B6V9-F1
#
_cell.length_a   1.000
_cell.length_b   1.000
_cell.length_c   1.000
_cell.angle_alpha   90.00
_cell.angle_beta   90.00
_cell.angle_gamma   90.00
#
_symmetry.space_group_name_H-M   'P 1'
#
loop_
_entity.id
_entity.type
_entity.pdbx_description
1 polymer ?
#
loop_
_entity_poly.entity_id
_entity_poly.type
_entity_poly.pdbx_seq_one_letter_code
_entity_poly.pdbx_strand_id
1 'polypeptide(L)' 'MMMIHTVAAGGAQYFFFDGSRYRVGPESAGANPGPACYRRGGPLTVTDCNVMLGKLQAEFFPSVFWPGAGSAT' A
#
# COMPACT_ATOMS: atom_id res chain seq x y z
N MET A 1 -19.62 -25.02 6.46
CA MET A 1 -19.12 -23.63 6.52
C MET A 1 -17.98 -23.59 7.52
N MET A 2 -16.81 -23.06 7.16
CA MET A 2 -15.67 -22.95 8.08
C MET A 2 -15.77 -21.62 8.86
N MET A 3 -15.67 -21.64 10.19
CA MET A 3 -15.70 -20.41 11.00
C MET A 3 -14.32 -19.74 10.97
N ILE A 4 -14.20 -18.66 10.19
CA ILE A 4 -12.99 -17.84 10.11
C ILE A 4 -13.32 -16.42 10.59
N HIS A 5 -12.62 -15.97 11.63
CA HIS A 5 -12.60 -14.57 12.03
C HIS A 5 -11.35 -13.91 11.44
N THR A 6 -11.52 -12.82 10.69
CA THR A 6 -10.41 -12.06 10.09
C THR A 6 -10.45 -10.62 10.56
N VAL A 7 -9.27 -10.03 10.68
CA VAL A 7 -9.11 -8.59 10.92
C VAL A 7 -8.47 -7.99 9.68
N ALA A 8 -9.02 -6.87 9.21
CA ALA A 8 -8.46 -6.14 8.08
C ALA A 8 -7.20 -5.37 8.53
N ALA A 9 -6.06 -6.05 8.55
CA ALA A 9 -4.76 -5.46 8.82
C ALA A 9 -3.76 -5.91 7.75
N GLY A 10 -3.14 -4.96 7.05
CA GLY A 10 -2.22 -5.26 5.95
C GLY A 10 -1.53 -4.02 5.41
N GLY A 11 -0.58 -4.22 4.50
CA GLY A 11 0.25 -3.12 3.95
C GLY A 11 -0.51 -2.06 3.15
N ALA A 12 -1.66 -2.43 2.56
CA ALA A 12 -2.45 -1.55 1.71
C ALA A 12 -3.47 -0.69 2.48
N GLN A 13 -3.57 -0.81 3.81
CA GLN A 13 -4.46 0.04 4.60
C GLN A 13 -4.01 1.49 4.50
N TYR A 14 -4.89 2.39 4.03
CA TYR A 14 -4.52 3.79 3.82
C TYR A 14 -4.74 4.64 5.08
N PHE A 15 -3.97 5.73 5.16
CA PHE A 15 -4.01 6.68 6.25
C PHE A 15 -4.99 7.81 5.97
N PHE A 16 -5.74 8.21 6.98
CA PHE A 16 -6.54 9.44 6.95
C PHE A 16 -6.55 10.10 8.31
N PHE A 17 -6.84 11.40 8.33
CA PHE A 17 -7.04 12.16 9.56
C PHE A 17 -8.55 12.32 9.79
N ASP A 18 -9.03 11.90 10.95
CA ASP A 18 -10.46 11.95 11.29
C ASP A 18 -10.91 13.28 11.91
N GLY A 19 -10.00 14.27 11.99
CA GLY A 19 -10.21 15.53 12.70
C GLY A 19 -9.55 15.56 14.08
N SER A 20 -9.10 14.42 14.61
CA SER A 20 -8.45 14.31 15.92
C SER A 20 -7.10 13.58 15.88
N ARG A 21 -7.03 12.48 15.14
CA ARG A 21 -5.83 11.65 15.02
C ARG A 21 -5.74 11.02 13.65
N TYR A 22 -4.53 10.60 13.30
CA TYR A 22 -4.35 9.71 12.15
C TYR A 22 -4.90 8.32 12.48
N ARG A 23 -5.62 7.77 11.51
CA ARG A 23 -6.14 6.40 11.52
C ARG A 23 -5.65 5.64 10.30
N VAL A 24 -5.66 4.32 10.43
CA VAL A 24 -5.25 3.37 9.39
C VAL A 24 -6.38 2.38 9.20
N GLY A 25 -6.90 2.31 7.98
CA GLY A 25 -8.02 1.44 7.65
C GLY A 25 -9.36 1.81 8.33
N PRO A 26 -10.41 0.99 8.14
CA PRO A 26 -10.40 -0.36 7.56
C PRO A 26 -10.24 -0.40 6.03
N GLU A 27 -10.31 0.75 5.36
CA GLU A 27 -10.25 0.86 3.91
C GLU A 27 -8.85 0.63 3.33
N SER A 28 -8.79 -0.17 2.28
CA SER A 28 -7.56 -0.61 1.63
C SER A 28 -7.40 0.01 0.25
N ALA A 29 -6.18 0.42 -0.08
CA ALA A 29 -5.78 0.80 -1.44
C ALA A 29 -5.74 -0.39 -2.42
N GLY A 30 -5.91 -1.62 -1.92
CA GLY A 30 -5.79 -2.85 -2.69
C GLY A 30 -4.39 -3.02 -3.28
N ALA A 31 -4.32 -3.72 -4.42
CA ALA A 31 -3.07 -3.91 -5.17
C ALA A 31 -2.93 -2.95 -6.37
N ASN A 32 -4.04 -2.35 -6.83
CA ASN A 32 -4.09 -1.39 -7.93
C ASN A 32 -5.16 -0.32 -7.63
N PRO A 33 -4.80 0.97 -7.45
CA PRO A 33 -3.46 1.54 -7.61
C PRO A 33 -2.45 1.08 -6.53
N GLY A 34 -2.93 0.55 -5.40
CA GLY A 34 -2.09 0.09 -4.30
C GLY A 34 -1.45 1.23 -3.52
N PRO A 35 -0.42 0.95 -2.69
CA PRO A 35 0.37 1.96 -1.98
C PRO A 35 0.97 3.04 -2.89
N ALA A 36 1.22 4.24 -2.36
CA ALA A 36 1.83 5.32 -3.12
C ALA A 36 3.21 4.92 -3.69
N CYS A 37 3.97 4.08 -2.98
CA CYS A 37 5.27 3.57 -3.38
C CYS A 37 5.22 2.66 -4.61
N TYR A 38 4.02 2.21 -5.04
CA TYR A 38 3.83 1.51 -6.31
C TYR A 38 3.80 2.46 -7.51
N ARG A 39 3.81 3.79 -7.27
CA ARG A 39 3.86 4.84 -8.30
C ARG A 39 2.72 4.78 -9.33
N ARG A 40 1.54 4.34 -8.89
CA ARG A 40 0.30 4.26 -9.69
C ARG A 40 -0.78 5.27 -9.26
N GLY A 41 -0.39 6.32 -8.52
CA GLY A 41 -1.32 7.31 -7.98
C GLY A 41 -2.12 6.83 -6.76
N GLY A 42 -1.61 5.82 -6.06
CA GLY A 42 -2.21 5.29 -4.83
C GLY A 42 -2.08 6.22 -3.62
N PRO A 43 -2.93 6.05 -2.59
CA PRO A 43 -2.86 6.84 -1.35
C PRO A 43 -1.68 6.40 -0.46
N LEU A 44 -1.41 7.17 0.59
CA LEU A 44 -0.45 6.80 1.63
C LEU A 44 -0.94 5.58 2.42
N THR A 45 -0.16 4.49 2.48
CA THR A 45 -0.47 3.26 3.20
C THR A 45 0.65 2.79 4.13
N VAL A 46 0.41 1.71 4.88
CA VAL A 46 1.40 1.10 5.78
C VAL A 46 2.67 0.63 5.04
N THR A 47 2.53 0.15 3.80
CA THR A 47 3.68 -0.21 2.95
C THR A 47 4.59 0.99 2.71
N ASP A 48 4.03 2.18 2.49
CA ASP A 48 4.82 3.40 2.28
C ASP A 48 5.65 3.75 3.52
N CYS A 49 5.06 3.65 4.71
CA CYS A 49 5.79 3.85 5.97
C CYS A 49 6.94 2.84 6.12
N ASN A 50 6.72 1.58 5.76
CA ASN A 50 7.77 0.56 5.84
C ASN A 50 8.91 0.82 4.83
N VAL A 51 8.61 1.39 3.66
CA VAL A 51 9.64 1.86 2.71
C VAL A 51 10.43 3.01 3.30
N MET A 52 9.76 4.03 3.87
CA MET A 52 10.43 5.18 4.49
C MET A 52 11.31 4.80 5.69
N LEU A 53 10.90 3.78 6.45
CA LEU A 53 11.68 3.24 7.57
C LEU A 53 12.80 2.28 7.13
N GLY A 54 12.96 2.02 5.83
CA GLY A 54 13.95 1.07 5.31
C GLY A 54 13.66 -0.39 5.61
N LYS A 55 12.47 -0.71 6.15
CA LYS A 55 12.02 -2.10 6.39
C LYS A 55 11.65 -2.81 5.08
N LEU A 56 11.22 -2.05 4.08
CA LEU A 56 11.04 -2.50 2.71
C LEU A 56 11.98 -1.72 1.80
N GLN A 57 12.77 -2.43 1.01
CA GLN A 57 13.72 -1.81 0.08
C GLN A 57 13.06 -1.73 -1.30
N ALA A 58 12.78 -0.50 -1.74
CA ALA A 58 12.05 -0.26 -2.99
C ALA A 58 12.79 -0.74 -4.24
N GLU A 59 14.13 -0.90 -4.17
CA GLU A 59 14.95 -1.47 -5.24
C GLU A 59 14.59 -2.93 -5.59
N PHE A 60 14.01 -3.67 -4.64
CA PHE A 60 13.56 -5.05 -4.86
C PHE A 60 12.08 -5.15 -5.25
N PHE A 61 11.40 -4.03 -5.48
CA PHE A 61 10.03 -4.07 -5.93
C PHE A 61 9.94 -4.57 -7.38
N PRO A 62 8.82 -5.22 -7.77
CA PRO A 62 8.57 -5.58 -9.15
C PRO A 62 8.77 -4.40 -10.09
N SER A 63 9.51 -4.62 -11.19
CA SER A 63 9.82 -3.59 -12.18
C SER A 63 8.57 -2.89 -12.74
N VAL A 64 7.43 -3.59 -12.77
CA VAL A 64 6.10 -3.09 -13.19
C VAL A 64 5.57 -1.90 -12.36
N PHE A 65 6.23 -1.52 -11.27
CA PHE A 65 5.94 -0.32 -10.47
C PHE A 65 6.79 0.90 -10.85
N TRP A 66 7.70 0.78 -11.82
CA TRP A 66 8.52 1.89 -12.31
C TRP A 66 7.87 2.57 -13.54
N PRO A 67 7.99 3.91 -13.69
CA PRO A 67 7.56 4.60 -14.90
C PRO A 67 8.17 3.97 -16.16
N GLY A 68 7.33 3.65 -17.16
CA GLY A 68 7.77 3.03 -18.42
C GLY A 68 7.83 1.50 -18.41
N ALA A 69 7.62 0.83 -17.27
CA ALA A 69 7.61 -0.64 -17.22
C ALA A 69 6.38 -1.28 -17.92
N GLY A 70 5.38 -0.47 -18.28
CA GLY A 70 4.21 -0.87 -19.06
C GLY A 70 4.37 -0.74 -20.59
N SER A 71 5.54 -0.32 -21.09
CA SER A 71 5.83 -0.22 -22.52
C SER A 71 6.98 -1.15 -22.93
N ALA A 72 7.04 -2.34 -22.35
CA ALA A 72 7.69 -3.45 -23.02
C ALA A 72 6.75 -3.94 -24.12
N THR A 73 7.23 -3.86 -25.36
CA THR A 73 6.73 -4.57 -26.55
C THR A 73 6.17 -5.95 -26.25
#